data_AF-A0A645IQA9-F1
#
_entry.id   AF-A0A645IQA9-F1
#
_cell.length_a   1.000
_cell.length_b   1.000
_cell.length_c   1.000
_cell.angle_alpha   90.00
_cell.angle_beta   90.00
_cell.angle_gamma   90.00
#
_symmetry.space_group_name_H-M   'P 1'
#
loop_
_entity.id
_entity.type
_entity.pdbx_description
1 polymer ?
#
loop_
_entity_poly.entity_id
_entity_poly.type
_entity_poly.pdbx_seq_one_letter_code
_entity_poly.pdbx_strand_id
1 'polypeptide(L)'
;MIKMETNPMLQIEGVLMTMFDSRLKEAREVLESLSLFCYELGIKIFESKIGTSTKVSRAFRDRKTLSEFDKDSSLANSYKDFVMEVLKDAR
;
A
#
# COMPACT_ATOMS: atom_id res chain seq x y z
N MET A 1 14.65 33.17 10.23
CA MET A 1 13.34 32.92 9.57
C MET A 1 13.41 31.56 8.90
N ILE A 2 12.60 30.61 9.33
CA ILE A 2 12.48 29.29 8.68
C ILE A 2 11.71 29.52 7.39
N LYS A 3 12.34 29.27 6.24
CA LYS A 3 11.65 29.27 4.95
C LYS A 3 10.77 28.02 4.90
N MET A 4 9.48 28.19 5.17
CA MET A 4 8.48 27.19 4.83
C MET A 4 8.20 27.28 3.33
N GLU A 5 9.12 26.80 2.51
CA GLU A 5 8.81 26.47 1.12
C GLU A 5 8.04 25.14 1.12
N THR A 6 6.78 25.17 1.58
CA THR A 6 5.88 24.02 1.54
C THR A 6 5.53 23.72 0.09
N ASN A 7 5.78 22.49 -0.37
CA ASN A 7 5.46 22.05 -1.73
C ASN A 7 3.94 22.19 -1.99
N PRO A 8 3.48 23.21 -2.75
CA PRO A 8 2.06 23.46 -2.96
C PRO A 8 1.43 22.45 -3.92
N MET A 9 2.25 21.67 -4.64
CA MET A 9 1.81 20.59 -5.51
C MET A 9 1.73 19.25 -4.80
N LEU A 10 2.01 19.18 -3.49
CA LEU A 10 1.90 17.94 -2.74
C LEU A 10 0.43 17.52 -2.66
N GLN A 11 0.12 16.36 -3.23
CA GLN A 11 -1.19 15.74 -3.21
C GLN A 11 -1.09 14.35 -2.58
N ILE A 12 -2.11 13.98 -1.81
CA ILE A 12 -2.24 12.63 -1.28
C ILE A 12 -3.06 11.84 -2.31
N GLU A 13 -2.41 10.97 -3.07
CA GLU A 13 -3.12 10.10 -4.03
C GLU A 13 -4.01 9.07 -3.33
N GLY A 14 -3.54 8.53 -2.20
CA GLY A 14 -4.30 7.59 -1.41
C GLY A 14 -3.50 6.90 -0.32
N VAL A 15 -4.16 5.96 0.36
CA VAL A 15 -3.61 5.17 1.46
C VAL A 15 -3.58 3.70 1.07
N LEU A 16 -2.39 3.09 1.14
CA LEU A 16 -2.18 1.66 0.88
C LEU A 16 -2.09 0.89 2.19
N MET A 17 -2.85 -0.19 2.30
CA MET A 17 -2.76 -1.10 3.44
C MET A 17 -1.66 -2.14 3.22
N THR A 18 -0.68 -2.15 4.14
CA THR A 18 0.48 -3.06 4.10
C THR A 18 0.53 -3.97 5.31
N MET A 19 1.20 -5.10 5.16
CA MET A 19 1.26 -6.18 6.16
C MET A 19 -0.13 -6.64 6.64
N PHE A 20 -1.14 -6.53 5.78
CA PHE A 20 -2.52 -6.81 6.16
C PHE A 20 -2.76 -8.32 6.22
N ASP A 21 -3.22 -8.80 7.38
CA ASP A 21 -3.70 -10.17 7.55
C ASP A 21 -5.22 -10.16 7.75
N SER A 22 -5.94 -10.59 6.72
CA SER A 22 -7.41 -10.62 6.73
C SER A 22 -7.99 -11.56 7.77
N ARG A 23 -7.20 -12.44 8.39
CA ARG A 23 -7.64 -13.36 9.44
C ARG A 23 -7.66 -12.72 10.82
N LEU A 24 -6.91 -11.64 11.02
CA LEU A 24 -6.86 -10.92 12.30
C LEU A 24 -8.05 -9.97 12.41
N LYS A 25 -8.79 -10.06 13.52
CA LYS A 25 -9.92 -9.17 13.81
C LYS A 25 -9.46 -7.71 13.91
N GLU A 26 -8.36 -7.50 14.61
CA GLU A 26 -7.73 -6.18 14.80
C GLU A 26 -7.41 -5.50 13.46
N ALA A 27 -6.88 -6.25 12.50
CA ALA A 27 -6.57 -5.71 11.17
C ALA A 27 -7.83 -5.21 10.45
N ARG A 28 -8.97 -5.92 10.60
CA ARG A 28 -10.26 -5.50 10.02
C ARG A 28 -10.81 -4.26 10.71
N GLU A 29 -10.74 -4.21 12.03
CA GLU A 29 -11.21 -3.04 12.81
C GLU A 29 -10.41 -1.77 12.47
N VAL A 30 -9.09 -1.91 12.29
CA VAL A 30 -8.22 -0.82 11.81
C VAL A 30 -8.61 -0.39 10.40
N LEU A 31 -8.87 -1.33 9.49
CA LEU A 31 -9.30 -1.02 8.12
C LEU A 31 -10.63 -0.26 8.10
N GLU A 32 -11.61 -0.68 8.89
CA GLU A 32 -12.91 -0.02 9.01
C GLU A 32 -12.76 1.41 9.55
N SER A 33 -12.01 1.57 10.63
CA SER A 33 -11.76 2.88 11.25
C SER A 33 -11.06 3.84 10.30
N LEU A 34 -10.04 3.34 9.57
CA LEU A 34 -9.31 4.11 8.58
C LEU A 34 -10.20 4.46 7.38
N SER A 35 -11.08 3.55 6.96
CA SER A 35 -12.02 3.79 5.86
C SER A 35 -12.97 4.94 6.17
N LEU A 36 -13.49 5.01 7.39
CA LEU A 36 -14.34 6.12 7.84
C LEU A 36 -13.56 7.44 7.84
N PHE A 37 -12.35 7.44 8.41
CA PHE A 37 -11.50 8.63 8.47
C PHE A 37 -11.09 9.15 7.08
N CYS A 38 -10.68 8.24 6.19
CA CYS A 38 -10.32 8.59 4.81
C CYS A 38 -11.52 9.09 4.01
N TYR A 39 -12.71 8.53 4.23
CA TYR A 39 -13.95 9.00 3.62
C TYR A 39 -14.25 10.46 4.01
N GLU A 40 -14.09 10.82 5.28
CA GLU A 40 -14.28 12.20 5.76
C GLU A 40 -13.28 13.19 5.15
N LEU A 41 -12.03 12.75 4.91
CA LEU A 41 -10.99 13.57 4.30
C LEU A 41 -10.97 13.57 2.77
N GLY A 42 -11.84 12.78 2.12
CA GLY A 42 -11.82 12.59 0.67
C GLY A 42 -10.56 11.89 0.15
N ILE A 43 -9.85 11.15 1.01
CA ILE A 43 -8.64 10.40 0.65
C ILE A 43 -9.04 9.00 0.17
N LYS A 44 -8.54 8.59 -0.99
CA LYS A 44 -8.78 7.24 -1.52
C LYS A 44 -8.01 6.21 -0.70
N ILE A 45 -8.66 5.08 -0.38
CA ILE A 45 -7.95 3.88 0.07
C ILE A 45 -7.83 2.95 -1.13
N PHE A 46 -6.61 2.47 -1.39
CA PHE A 46 -6.40 1.51 -2.47
C PHE A 46 -7.07 0.17 -2.15
N GLU A 47 -7.72 -0.44 -3.13
CA GLU A 47 -8.39 -1.74 -2.96
C GLU A 47 -7.39 -2.85 -2.69
N SER A 48 -6.23 -2.72 -3.35
CA SER A 48 -5.07 -3.60 -3.23
C SER A 48 -4.53 -3.62 -1.81
N LYS A 49 -4.41 -4.82 -1.23
CA LYS A 49 -3.87 -5.03 0.12
C LYS A 49 -2.58 -5.82 0.03
N ILE A 50 -1.50 -5.28 0.58
CA ILE A 50 -0.21 -5.96 0.61
C ILE A 50 -0.13 -6.77 1.90
N GLY A 51 -0.21 -8.10 1.79
CA GLY A 51 -0.06 -9.01 2.93
C GLY A 51 1.39 -9.19 3.40
N THR A 52 1.60 -10.08 4.37
CA THR A 52 2.93 -10.53 4.79
C THR A 52 3.30 -11.85 4.11
N SER A 53 4.58 -12.02 3.77
CA SER A 53 5.10 -13.29 3.25
C SER A 53 6.54 -13.49 3.64
N THR A 54 6.87 -14.68 4.14
CA THR A 54 8.23 -15.07 4.50
C THR A 54 9.19 -15.03 3.31
N LYS A 55 8.69 -15.26 2.09
CA LYS A 55 9.48 -15.17 0.86
C LYS A 55 9.89 -13.75 0.55
N VAL A 56 9.01 -12.79 0.79
CA VAL A 56 9.29 -11.37 0.54
C VAL A 56 10.21 -10.80 1.60
N SER A 57 10.01 -11.17 2.87
CA SER A 57 10.97 -10.85 3.93
C SER A 57 12.37 -11.40 3.63
N ARG A 58 12.47 -12.55 2.94
CA ARG A 58 13.74 -13.11 2.47
C ARG A 58 14.31 -12.35 1.27
N ALA A 59 13.49 -12.02 0.27
CA ALA A 59 13.91 -11.23 -0.89
C ALA A 59 14.51 -9.87 -0.47
N PHE A 60 13.88 -9.18 0.48
CA PHE A 60 14.40 -7.94 1.07
C PHE A 60 15.77 -8.13 1.73
N ARG A 61 15.96 -9.23 2.47
CA ARG A 61 17.25 -9.57 3.09
C ARG A 61 18.34 -9.82 2.04
N ASP A 62 17.98 -10.48 0.95
CA ASP A 62 18.91 -10.86 -0.12
C ASP A 62 19.15 -9.73 -1.14
N ARG A 63 18.59 -8.52 -0.92
CA ARG A 63 18.65 -7.36 -1.83
C ARG A 63 18.16 -7.65 -3.26
N LYS A 64 17.24 -8.60 -3.39
CA LYS A 64 16.63 -8.97 -4.67
C LYS A 64 15.25 -8.37 -4.77
N THR A 65 14.86 -8.01 -5.98
CA THR A 65 13.51 -7.49 -6.24
C THR A 65 12.50 -8.62 -6.12
N LEU A 66 11.25 -8.26 -5.81
CA LEU A 66 10.17 -9.24 -5.64
C LEU A 66 9.93 -10.06 -6.92
N SER A 67 10.08 -9.42 -8.08
CA SER A 67 9.98 -10.03 -9.41
C SER A 67 11.02 -11.13 -9.66
N GLU A 68 12.23 -10.98 -9.09
CA GLU A 68 13.31 -11.95 -9.24
C GLU A 68 13.16 -13.15 -8.30
N PHE A 69 12.48 -12.96 -7.15
CA PHE A 69 12.40 -13.97 -6.11
C PHE A 69 11.14 -14.85 -6.22
N ASP A 70 9.99 -14.26 -6.55
CA ASP A 70 8.74 -15.01 -6.69
C ASP A 70 7.67 -14.24 -7.47
N LYS A 71 7.84 -14.17 -8.80
CA LYS A 71 6.94 -13.47 -9.74
C LYS A 71 5.48 -13.94 -9.74
N ASP A 72 5.22 -15.17 -9.28
CA ASP A 72 3.91 -15.82 -9.31
C ASP A 72 3.30 -15.95 -7.89
N SER A 73 3.96 -15.41 -6.86
CA SER A 73 3.39 -15.36 -5.53
C SER A 73 2.13 -14.51 -5.46
N SER A 74 1.20 -14.91 -4.59
CA SER A 74 0.02 -14.11 -4.24
C SER A 74 0.40 -12.66 -3.89
N LEU A 75 1.51 -12.46 -3.18
CA LEU A 75 1.99 -11.12 -2.82
C LEU A 75 2.53 -10.33 -4.02
N ALA A 76 3.28 -10.96 -4.92
CA ALA A 76 3.73 -10.30 -6.15
C ALA A 76 2.55 -9.86 -7.02
N ASN A 77 1.47 -10.64 -7.05
CA ASN A 77 0.24 -10.24 -7.73
C ASN A 77 -0.44 -9.05 -7.02
N SER A 78 -0.51 -9.02 -5.68
CA SER A 78 -1.03 -7.85 -4.95
C SER A 78 -0.24 -6.57 -5.24
N TYR A 79 1.09 -6.66 -5.40
CA TYR A 79 1.91 -5.51 -5.83
C TYR A 79 1.65 -5.11 -7.28
N LYS A 80 1.47 -6.06 -8.20
CA LYS A 80 1.11 -5.77 -9.60
C LYS A 80 -0.25 -5.09 -9.68
N ASP A 81 -1.24 -5.60 -8.94
CA ASP A 81 -2.58 -5.03 -8.88
C ASP A 81 -2.54 -3.59 -8.37
N PHE A 82 -1.76 -3.33 -7.30
CA PHE A 82 -1.54 -1.98 -6.78
C PHE A 82 -0.90 -1.05 -7.81
N VAL A 83 0.15 -1.49 -8.51
CA VAL A 83 0.78 -0.68 -9.57
C VAL A 83 -0.22 -0.35 -10.67
N MET A 84 -1.04 -1.32 -11.09
CA MET A 84 -2.09 -1.09 -12.09
C MET A 84 -3.18 -0.14 -11.59
N GLU A 85 -3.48 -0.14 -10.30
CA GLU A 85 -4.42 0.78 -9.65
C GLU A 85 -3.87 2.21 -9.65
N VAL A 86 -2.64 2.42 -9.17
CA VAL A 86 -1.97 3.74 -9.16
C VAL A 86 -1.84 4.32 -10.57
N LEU A 87 -1.44 3.50 -11.54
CA LEU A 87 -1.29 3.96 -12.94
C LEU A 87 -2.62 4.37 -13.58
N LYS A 88 -3.75 3.81 -13.13
CA LYS A 88 -5.08 4.24 -13.60
C LYS A 88 -5.49 5.58 -12.99
N ASP A 89 -5.09 5.83 -11.75
CA ASP A 89 -5.41 7.06 -11.01
C ASP A 89 -4.50 8.23 -11.37
N ALA A 90 -3.27 7.97 -11.82
CA ALA A 90 -2.25 8.97 -12.19
C ALA A 90 -2.56 9.70 -13.53
N ARG A 91 -3.78 10.24 -13.67
CA ARG A 91 -4.22 11.06 -14.81
C ARG A 91 -4.06 12.56 -14.55
#